data_AF-A0A4Z1CD87-F1
#
_entry.id   AF-A0A4Z1CD87-F1
#
_cell.length_a   1.000
_cell.length_b   1.000
_cell.length_c   1.000
_cell.angle_alpha   90.00
_cell.angle_beta   90.00
_cell.angle_gamma   90.00
#
_symmetry.space_group_name_H-M   'P 1'
#
loop_
_entity.id
_entity.type
_entity.pdbx_description
1 polymer ?
#
loop_
_entity_poly.entity_id
_entity_poly.type
_entity_poly.pdbx_seq_one_letter_code
_entity_poly.pdbx_strand_id
1 'polypeptide(L)'
;MFKLSSAGLCLAVLSALAPGARAQDIPDLRVQIVIARTEPLALDVQLSGQIEAVDTLDLGFRQGGRVTEVLVAEGDRVAAGQALARLNAVQQDQALNVAEAGLAAA
;
A
#
# COMPACT_ATOMS: atom_id res chain seq x y z
N MET A 1 37.91 -86.51 47.54
CA MET A 1 36.49 -86.74 47.87
C MET A 1 35.80 -85.37 47.89
N PHE A 2 34.95 -85.10 46.88
CA PHE A 2 33.87 -84.09 46.84
C PHE A 2 34.11 -82.66 47.38
N LYS A 3 34.24 -81.66 46.48
CA LYS A 3 33.14 -80.73 46.13
C LYS A 3 33.57 -79.57 45.22
N LEU A 4 33.01 -79.60 44.01
CA LEU A 4 32.62 -78.48 43.15
C LEU A 4 31.93 -77.37 43.97
N SER A 5 32.24 -76.08 43.75
CA SER A 5 31.18 -75.04 43.70
C SER A 5 31.63 -73.63 43.28
N SER A 6 30.82 -73.06 42.38
CA SER A 6 30.31 -71.69 42.31
C SER A 6 31.19 -70.47 42.00
N ALA A 7 32.52 -70.49 42.18
CA ALA A 7 33.30 -69.25 41.97
C ALA A 7 33.52 -68.87 40.48
N GLY A 8 33.57 -69.85 39.58
CA GLY A 8 33.88 -69.62 38.15
C GLY A 8 32.72 -69.11 37.31
N LEU A 9 31.47 -69.35 37.75
CA LEU A 9 30.28 -69.00 36.96
C LEU A 9 29.87 -67.53 37.14
N CYS A 10 30.16 -66.93 38.30
CA CYS A 10 29.86 -65.50 38.52
C CYS A 10 30.77 -64.55 37.72
N LEU A 11 32.02 -64.94 37.42
CA LEU A 11 32.93 -64.08 36.68
C LEU A 11 32.60 -64.02 35.18
N ALA A 12 32.04 -65.09 34.62
CA ALA A 12 31.60 -65.14 33.23
C ALA A 12 30.32 -64.33 32.98
N VAL A 13 29.42 -64.26 33.96
CA VAL A 13 28.14 -63.52 33.84
C VAL A 13 28.35 -62.01 33.96
N LEU A 14 29.34 -61.55 34.75
CA LEU A 14 29.63 -60.12 34.90
C LEU A 14 30.27 -59.49 33.65
N SER A 15 30.96 -60.29 32.83
CA SER A 15 31.55 -59.83 31.57
C SER A 15 30.55 -59.74 30.41
N ALA A 16 29.34 -60.29 30.56
CA ALA A 16 28.28 -60.25 29.55
C ALA A 16 27.31 -59.07 29.73
N LEU A 17 27.43 -58.32 30.83
CA LEU A 17 26.57 -57.16 31.15
C LEU A 17 27.33 -55.84 31.05
N ALA A 18 28.24 -55.71 30.09
CA ALA A 18 28.65 -54.40 29.61
C ALA A 18 27.59 -53.93 28.61
N PRO A 19 26.79 -52.88 28.89
CA PRO A 19 26.10 -52.17 27.83
C PRO A 19 27.20 -51.43 27.05
N GLY A 20 27.87 -52.16 26.16
CA GLY A 20 28.61 -51.55 25.08
C GLY A 20 27.58 -50.76 24.31
N ALA A 21 27.58 -49.44 24.49
CA ALA A 21 26.97 -48.52 23.56
C ALA A 21 27.61 -48.84 22.21
N ARG A 22 26.93 -49.69 21.43
CA ARG A 22 27.29 -49.92 20.04
C ARG A 22 27.06 -48.56 19.41
N ALA A 23 28.14 -47.85 19.14
CA ALA A 23 28.12 -46.78 18.16
C ALA A 23 27.52 -47.41 16.91
N GLN A 24 26.25 -47.12 16.66
CA GLN A 24 25.62 -47.44 15.42
C GLN A 24 26.35 -46.56 14.41
N ASP A 25 27.08 -47.18 13.48
CA ASP A 25 27.65 -46.49 12.33
C ASP A 25 26.48 -45.92 11.53
N ILE A 26 26.07 -44.69 11.88
CA ILE A 26 25.16 -43.90 11.07
C ILE A 26 25.97 -43.61 9.80
N PRO A 27 25.54 -44.11 8.62
CA PRO A 27 26.29 -43.90 7.40
C PRO A 27 26.47 -42.40 7.19
N ASP A 28 27.68 -41.96 6.87
CA ASP A 28 27.99 -40.54 6.65
C ASP A 28 27.05 -39.97 5.59
N LEU A 29 25.99 -39.29 6.04
CA LEU A 29 25.08 -38.58 5.16
C LEU A 29 25.86 -37.38 4.61
N ARG A 30 26.20 -37.44 3.33
CA ARG A 30 26.81 -36.31 2.63
C ARG A 30 25.83 -35.15 2.62
N VAL A 31 26.13 -34.12 3.41
CA VAL A 31 25.40 -32.86 3.44
C VAL A 31 26.20 -31.75 2.76
N GLN A 32 25.50 -30.84 2.10
CA GLN A 32 26.10 -29.62 1.57
C GLN A 32 25.75 -28.46 2.50
N ILE A 33 26.78 -27.81 3.03
CA ILE A 33 26.62 -26.64 3.91
C ILE A 33 26.86 -25.39 3.06
N VAL A 34 25.92 -24.45 3.12
CA VAL A 34 26.07 -23.10 2.54
C VAL A 34 25.98 -22.08 3.66
N ILE A 35 26.95 -21.16 3.71
CA ILE A 35 26.99 -20.10 4.71
C ILE A 35 26.09 -18.96 4.21
N ALA A 36 25.02 -18.66 4.96
CA ALA A 36 24.18 -17.50 4.68
C ALA A 36 24.98 -16.20 4.88
N ARG A 37 24.77 -15.24 3.98
CA ARG A 37 25.36 -13.91 4.06
C ARG A 37 24.25 -12.87 3.97
N THR A 38 24.39 -11.79 4.72
CA THR A 38 23.49 -10.65 4.63
C THR A 38 23.92 -9.78 3.47
N GLU A 39 23.03 -9.59 2.51
CA GLU A 39 23.21 -8.70 1.36
C GLU A 39 22.01 -7.74 1.28
N PRO A 40 22.19 -6.51 0.80
CA PRO A 40 21.07 -5.60 0.53
C PRO A 40 20.13 -6.22 -0.50
N LEU A 41 18.86 -6.40 -0.11
CA LEU A 41 17.82 -6.90 -1.01
C LEU A 41 17.03 -5.73 -1.58
N ALA A 42 17.18 -5.47 -2.88
CA ALA A 42 16.35 -4.51 -3.59
C ALA A 42 15.02 -5.18 -3.96
N LEU A 43 13.94 -4.82 -3.26
CA LEU A 43 12.58 -5.18 -3.68
C LEU A 43 12.07 -4.11 -4.65
N ASP A 44 11.77 -4.51 -5.87
CA ASP A 44 10.99 -3.72 -6.81
C ASP A 44 9.52 -4.15 -6.71
N VAL A 45 8.64 -3.20 -6.34
CA VAL A 45 7.21 -3.47 -6.16
C VAL A 45 6.46 -2.66 -7.20
N GLN A 46 5.84 -3.36 -8.14
CA GLN A 46 5.00 -2.75 -9.17
C GLN A 46 3.55 -2.73 -8.70
N LEU A 47 2.96 -1.53 -8.71
CA LEU A 47 1.57 -1.30 -8.32
C LEU A 47 0.82 -0.76 -9.54
N SER A 48 -0.36 -1.32 -9.79
CA SER A 48 -1.28 -0.84 -10.83
C SER A 48 -2.39 -0.02 -10.19
N GLY A 49 -2.78 1.07 -10.84
CA GLY A 49 -3.84 1.96 -10.38
C GLY A 49 -4.36 2.84 -11.51
N GLN A 50 -5.32 3.70 -11.19
CA GLN A 50 -5.90 4.65 -12.13
C GLN A 50 -5.53 6.08 -11.71
N ILE A 51 -5.38 6.95 -12.71
CA ILE A 51 -5.18 8.39 -12.47
C ILE A 51 -6.54 9.06 -12.61
N GLU A 52 -6.91 9.83 -11.60
CA GLU A 52 -8.14 10.63 -11.59
C GLU A 52 -7.80 12.09 -11.27
N ALA A 53 -8.71 12.98 -11.68
CA ALA A 53 -8.58 14.39 -11.32
C ALA A 53 -8.70 14.55 -9.81
N VAL A 54 -7.83 15.39 -9.22
CA VAL A 54 -7.91 15.70 -7.78
C VAL A 54 -9.24 16.39 -7.46
N ASP A 55 -9.64 17.33 -8.32
CA ASP A 55 -10.88 18.08 -8.21
C ASP A 55 -11.60 18.07 -9.56
N THR A 56 -12.90 17.80 -9.55
CA THR A 56 -13.79 17.95 -10.71
C THR A 56 -14.95 18.83 -10.29
N LEU A 57 -15.23 19.87 -11.07
CA LEU A 57 -16.24 20.88 -10.76
C LEU A 57 -17.24 20.99 -11.91
N ASP A 58 -18.51 20.76 -11.59
CA ASP A 58 -19.60 21.09 -12.50
C ASP A 58 -19.97 22.56 -12.31
N LEU A 59 -19.63 23.38 -13.30
CA LEU A 59 -19.87 24.81 -13.27
C LEU A 59 -21.26 25.14 -13.83
N GLY A 60 -21.94 26.07 -13.15
CA GLY A 60 -23.23 26.59 -13.58
C GLY A 60 -23.42 28.02 -13.13
N PHE A 61 -24.31 28.74 -13.80
CA PHE A 61 -24.63 30.10 -13.42
C PHE A 61 -25.51 30.13 -12.17
N ARG A 62 -25.19 31.04 -11.22
CA ARG A 62 -25.95 31.20 -9.97
C ARG A 62 -27.35 31.76 -10.17
N GLN A 63 -27.54 32.53 -11.23
CA GLN A 63 -28.82 33.12 -11.61
C GLN A 63 -29.18 32.60 -13.00
N GLY A 64 -30.45 32.32 -13.23
CA GLY A 64 -30.94 32.02 -14.57
C GLY A 64 -30.78 33.22 -15.49
N GLY A 65 -30.50 32.97 -16.77
CA GLY A 65 -30.33 34.03 -17.76
C GLY A 65 -30.00 33.46 -19.13
N ARG A 66 -30.03 34.34 -20.14
CA ARG A 66 -29.62 33.99 -21.50
C ARG A 66 -28.12 34.22 -21.65
N VAL A 67 -27.38 33.20 -22.11
CA VAL A 67 -25.97 33.35 -22.47
C VAL A 67 -25.87 34.28 -23.68
N THR A 68 -25.06 35.33 -23.56
CA THR A 68 -24.76 36.27 -24.65
C THR A 68 -23.45 35.90 -25.35
N GLU A 69 -22.47 35.42 -24.58
CA GLU A 69 -21.13 35.11 -25.09
C GLU A 69 -20.51 33.92 -24.34
N VAL A 70 -19.69 33.14 -25.04
CA VAL A 70 -18.79 32.12 -24.50
C VAL A 70 -17.36 32.57 -24.81
N LEU A 71 -16.51 32.66 -23.79
CA LEU A 71 -15.21 33.32 -23.84
C LEU A 71 -14.02 32.34 -23.90
N VAL A 72 -14.28 31.04 -23.75
CA VAL A 72 -13.28 29.98 -23.72
C VAL A 72 -13.74 28.81 -24.60
N ALA A 73 -12.79 28.06 -25.14
CA ALA A 73 -13.05 26.83 -25.88
C ALA A 73 -12.84 25.59 -24.98
N GLU A 74 -13.39 24.46 -25.43
CA GLU A 74 -13.15 23.18 -24.79
C GLU A 74 -11.66 22.82 -24.84
N GLY A 75 -11.10 22.39 -23.70
CA GLY A 75 -9.69 22.07 -23.54
C GLY A 75 -8.78 23.24 -23.15
N ASP A 76 -9.30 24.46 -23.10
CA ASP A 76 -8.53 25.62 -22.66
C ASP A 76 -8.15 25.52 -21.17
N ARG A 77 -6.93 25.95 -20.85
CA ARG A 77 -6.52 26.19 -19.47
C ARG A 77 -7.00 27.56 -19.03
N VAL A 78 -7.69 27.60 -17.90
CA VAL A 78 -8.28 28.82 -17.35
C VAL A 78 -7.70 29.14 -15.99
N ALA A 79 -7.60 30.43 -15.67
CA ALA A 79 -7.14 30.90 -14.37
C ALA A 79 -8.31 31.22 -13.43
N ALA A 80 -8.04 31.24 -12.13
CA ALA A 80 -9.03 31.66 -11.14
C ALA A 80 -9.49 33.10 -11.42
N GLY A 81 -10.81 33.32 -11.41
CA GLY A 81 -11.43 34.62 -11.72
C GLY A 81 -11.58 34.93 -13.21
N GLN A 82 -11.09 34.07 -14.10
CA GLN A 82 -11.29 34.24 -15.54
C GLN A 82 -12.77 34.03 -15.92
N ALA A 83 -13.33 34.98 -16.66
CA ALA A 83 -14.68 34.85 -17.18
C ALA A 83 -14.74 33.77 -18.27
N LEU A 84 -15.60 32.77 -18.07
CA LEU A 84 -15.80 31.66 -19.03
C LEU A 84 -16.93 31.96 -20.02
N ALA A 85 -17.95 32.68 -19.58
CA ALA A 85 -19.11 33.06 -20.38
C ALA A 85 -19.82 34.26 -19.73
N ARG A 86 -20.66 34.95 -20.52
CA ARG A 86 -21.46 36.10 -20.06
C ARG A 86 -22.95 35.82 -20.22
N LEU A 87 -23.72 36.25 -19.22
CA LEU A 87 -25.17 36.30 -19.28
C LEU A 87 -25.64 37.71 -19.66
N ASN A 88 -26.83 37.78 -20.24
CA ASN A 88 -27.53 39.05 -20.42
C ASN A 88 -27.88 39.65 -19.05
N ALA A 89 -27.43 40.88 -18.81
CA ALA A 89 -27.53 41.55 -17.51
C ALA A 89 -28.56 42.69 -17.47
N VAL A 90 -29.43 42.85 -18.49
CA VAL A 90 -30.30 44.04 -18.62
C VAL A 90 -31.16 44.27 -17.37
N GLN A 91 -31.72 43.22 -16.78
CA GLN A 91 -32.56 43.32 -15.59
C GLN A 91 -31.74 43.71 -14.36
N GLN A 92 -30.53 43.16 -14.23
CA GLN A 92 -29.60 43.45 -13.14
C GLN A 92 -29.11 44.90 -13.22
N ASP A 93 -28.77 45.38 -14.42
CA ASP A 93 -28.32 46.75 -14.66
C ASP A 93 -29.44 47.75 -14.35
N GLN A 94 -30.68 47.47 -14.77
CA GLN A 94 -31.85 48.29 -14.43
C GLN A 94 -32.10 48.36 -12.93
N ALA A 95 -32.02 47.22 -12.23
CA ALA A 95 -32.20 47.17 -10.79
C ALA A 95 -31.10 47.95 -10.05
N LEU A 96 -29.85 47.86 -10.52
CA LEU A 96 -28.73 48.63 -9.99
C LEU A 96 -28.97 50.13 -10.15
N ASN A 97 -29.35 50.59 -11.35
CA ASN A 97 -29.60 52.00 -11.63
C ASN A 97 -30.71 52.59 -10.73
N VAL A 98 -31.78 51.82 -10.48
CA VAL A 98 -32.87 52.24 -9.57
C VAL A 98 -32.35 52.37 -8.13
N ALA A 99 -31.54 51.41 -7.66
CA ALA A 99 -30.97 51.45 -6.33
C ALA A 99 -30.03 52.64 -6.13
N GLU A 100 -29.19 52.93 -7.13
CA GLU A 100 -28.27 54.08 -7.11
C GLU A 100 -29.02 55.41 -7.13
N ALA A 101 -30.07 55.54 -7.95
CA ALA A 101 -30.92 56.74 -7.95
C ALA A 101 -31.63 56.95 -6.61
N GLY A 102 -32.09 55.87 -5.97
CA GLY A 102 -32.67 55.91 -4.62
C GLY A 102 -31.67 56.38 -3.56
N LEU A 103 -30.41 55.92 -3.64
CA LEU A 103 -29.33 56.37 -2.77
C LEU A 103 -29.00 57.85 -2.97
N ALA A 104 -28.98 58.32 -4.22
CA ALA A 104 -28.68 59.72 -4.53
C ALA A 104 -29.79 60.70 -4.15
N ALA A 105 -31.03 60.23 -4.01
CA ALA A 105 -32.19 61.05 -3.64
C ALA A 105 -32.40 61.18 -2.11
N ALA A 106 -31.66 60.42 -1.30
CA ALA A 106 -31.70 60.45 0.16
C ALA A 106 -30.75 61.51 0.74
#